data_AF-A0A3M1NZ85-F1
#
_entry.id   AF-A0A3M1NZ85-F1
#
_cell.length_a   1.000
_cell.length_b   1.000
_cell.length_c   1.000
_cell.angle_alpha   90.00
_cell.angle_beta   90.00
_cell.angle_gamma   90.00
#
_symmetry.space_group_name_H-M   'P 1'
#
loop_
_entity.id
_entity.type
_entity.pdbx_description
1 polymer ?
#
loop_
_entity_poly.entity_id
_entity_poly.type
_entity_poly.pdbx_seq_one_letter_code
_entity_poly.pdbx_strand_id
1 'polypeptide(L)'
;MGRKKKLPKEEENEWQEPEADMDELEDEDLLDDEFADEEDIEEDFEEVEEIEAKIQSGESIGPTPSEVSLLLKNQVVYSCPRCRKIYFRNKWIKDTVTDIYTLRTEYAYCNNCLGKTASDFVGVIEIYDKELEARKDSFVKLAKNVESRLENRQPFEKIIKTMEQNGVMYIFCNTTRLAVEIAKAIRYEYHGAIQYEWFERNQFVRAKWFSEIQNREYFKNKIRAAKERRLGMFSFEDDI
;
A
#
# COMPACT_ATOMS: atom_id res chain seq x y z
N MET A 1 66.91 -19.53 31.78
CA MET A 1 67.12 -18.09 31.53
C MET A 1 65.86 -17.51 30.91
N GLY A 2 65.03 -16.86 31.73
CA GLY A 2 63.70 -16.40 31.34
C GLY A 2 63.75 -15.16 30.44
N ARG A 3 63.12 -15.25 29.26
CA ARG A 3 62.91 -14.11 28.36
C ARG A 3 61.74 -13.28 28.89
N LYS A 4 62.06 -12.08 29.39
CA LYS A 4 61.06 -11.08 29.82
C LYS A 4 60.25 -10.60 28.61
N LYS A 5 58.93 -10.63 28.77
CA LYS A 5 57.91 -10.06 27.89
C LYS A 5 58.16 -8.55 27.74
N LYS A 6 58.08 -8.03 26.51
CA LYS A 6 57.81 -6.61 26.25
C LYS A 6 56.39 -6.51 25.73
N LEU A 7 55.51 -5.91 26.53
CA LEU A 7 54.19 -5.46 26.12
C LEU A 7 54.36 -4.23 25.20
N PRO A 8 53.62 -4.13 24.09
CA PRO A 8 53.58 -2.89 23.30
C PRO A 8 52.80 -1.82 24.07
N LYS A 9 53.28 -0.57 23.96
CA LYS A 9 52.70 0.63 24.55
C LYS A 9 51.29 0.87 24.00
N GLU A 10 50.37 1.20 24.89
CA GLU A 10 49.08 1.77 24.56
C GLU A 10 49.31 3.17 23.95
N GLU A 11 48.82 3.38 22.73
CA GLU A 11 48.73 4.70 22.09
C GLU A 11 47.47 5.37 22.64
N GLU A 12 47.67 6.40 23.45
CA GLU A 12 46.64 7.35 23.88
C GLU A 12 46.17 8.11 22.63
N ASN A 13 44.98 7.76 22.13
CA ASN A 13 44.35 8.51 21.06
C ASN A 13 43.58 9.67 21.69
N GLU A 14 44.21 10.83 21.60
CA GLU A 14 43.75 12.16 21.98
C GLU A 14 42.50 12.51 21.14
N TRP A 15 41.33 12.42 21.75
CA TRP A 15 40.09 12.87 21.14
C TRP A 15 40.10 14.40 21.08
N GLN A 16 40.47 14.94 19.92
CA GLN A 16 40.25 16.36 19.60
C GLN A 16 38.75 16.57 19.37
N GLU A 17 38.13 17.37 20.24
CA GLU A 17 36.79 17.88 20.04
C GLU A 17 36.76 18.73 18.75
N PRO A 18 35.82 18.49 17.82
CA PRO A 18 35.65 19.40 16.70
C PRO A 18 35.07 20.72 17.24
N GLU A 19 35.81 21.81 17.02
CA GLU A 19 35.34 23.17 17.22
C GLU A 19 34.02 23.36 16.46
N ALA A 20 32.97 23.68 17.21
CA ALA A 20 31.70 24.06 16.64
C ALA A 20 31.86 25.45 16.03
N ASP A 21 32.00 25.49 14.70
CA ASP A 21 31.78 26.69 13.90
C ASP A 21 30.33 27.13 14.09
N MET A 22 30.18 28.04 15.04
CA MET A 22 28.97 28.76 15.38
C MET A 22 28.86 29.95 14.44
N ASP A 23 28.64 29.66 13.15
CA ASP A 23 28.33 30.68 12.16
C ASP A 23 26.83 31.00 12.24
N GLU A 24 26.59 32.22 12.69
CA GLU A 24 25.45 33.09 12.45
C GLU A 24 24.55 32.63 11.29
N LEU A 25 23.37 32.09 11.62
CA LEU A 25 22.21 32.24 10.77
C LEU A 25 21.32 33.28 11.43
N GLU A 26 21.49 34.49 10.91
CA GLU A 26 20.60 35.64 11.13
C GLU A 26 19.16 35.22 10.85
N ASP A 27 18.29 35.54 11.81
CA ASP A 27 16.86 35.59 11.66
C ASP A 27 16.50 36.49 10.48
N GLU A 28 15.67 35.98 9.55
CA GLU A 28 14.62 36.72 8.83
C GLU A 28 14.07 35.78 7.76
N ASP A 29 12.99 35.07 8.09
CA ASP A 29 11.89 34.88 7.16
C ASP A 29 10.66 34.42 7.95
N LEU A 30 9.80 35.41 8.16
CA LEU A 30 8.40 35.34 8.53
C LEU A 30 7.73 34.14 7.85
N LEU A 31 7.40 33.10 8.61
CA LEU A 31 6.28 32.27 8.24
C LEU A 31 5.03 33.07 8.57
N ASP A 32 4.43 33.63 7.53
CA ASP A 32 3.01 33.92 7.45
C ASP A 32 2.26 32.71 8.01
N ASP A 33 1.89 32.78 9.28
CA ASP A 33 0.68 32.12 9.75
C ASP A 33 -0.43 32.72 8.89
N GLU A 34 -0.80 31.98 7.83
CA GLU A 34 -2.08 32.15 7.16
C GLU A 34 -3.14 32.16 8.27
N PHE A 35 -3.55 33.37 8.61
CA PHE A 35 -4.77 33.65 9.35
C PHE A 35 -5.85 32.79 8.68
N ALA A 36 -6.33 31.77 9.37
CA ALA A 36 -7.67 31.30 9.11
C ALA A 36 -8.55 32.55 9.21
N ASP A 37 -9.19 32.91 8.10
CA ASP A 37 -10.04 34.09 8.02
C ASP A 37 -11.01 34.03 9.21
N GLU A 38 -11.17 35.13 9.97
CA GLU A 38 -12.10 35.16 11.12
C GLU A 38 -13.54 34.79 10.70
N GLU A 39 -13.85 34.89 9.40
CA GLU A 39 -15.09 34.42 8.78
C GLU A 39 -15.24 32.87 8.80
N ASP A 40 -14.15 32.09 8.70
CA ASP A 40 -14.20 30.62 8.74
C ASP A 40 -14.49 30.08 10.15
N ILE A 41 -14.09 30.81 11.20
CA ILE A 41 -14.38 30.43 12.58
C ILE A 41 -15.84 30.76 12.93
N GLU A 42 -16.41 31.86 12.41
CA GLU A 42 -17.81 32.22 12.64
C GLU A 42 -18.79 31.25 11.96
N GLU A 43 -18.46 30.73 10.76
CA GLU A 43 -19.26 29.69 10.08
C GLU A 43 -19.36 28.39 10.90
N ASP A 44 -18.27 27.98 11.57
CA ASP A 44 -18.23 26.78 12.43
C ASP A 44 -19.12 26.91 13.69
N PHE A 45 -19.32 28.12 14.22
CA PHE A 45 -20.19 28.33 15.40
C PHE A 45 -21.68 28.39 15.04
N GLU A 46 -22.05 28.98 13.91
CA GLU A 46 -23.44 28.98 13.43
C GLU A 46 -23.94 27.55 13.14
N GLU A 47 -23.08 26.69 12.59
CA GLU A 47 -23.44 25.29 12.30
C GLU A 47 -23.66 24.47 13.57
N VAL A 48 -22.88 24.71 14.63
CA VAL A 48 -23.05 24.06 15.94
C VAL A 48 -24.34 24.52 16.63
N GLU A 49 -24.66 25.82 16.60
CA GLU A 49 -25.90 26.35 17.17
C GLU A 49 -27.16 25.82 16.45
N GLU A 50 -27.09 25.68 15.11
CA GLU A 50 -28.17 25.06 14.33
C GLU A 50 -28.38 23.58 14.69
N ILE A 51 -27.30 22.83 14.92
CA ILE A 51 -27.37 21.43 15.33
C ILE A 51 -27.99 21.32 16.72
N GLU A 52 -27.59 22.15 17.68
CA GLU A 52 -28.17 22.17 19.03
C GLU A 52 -29.65 22.54 19.02
N ALA A 53 -30.06 23.49 18.17
CA ALA A 53 -31.47 23.86 17.98
C ALA A 53 -32.30 22.72 17.37
N LYS A 54 -31.74 21.97 16.40
CA LYS A 54 -32.37 20.79 15.78
C LYS A 54 -32.48 19.60 16.75
N ILE A 55 -31.51 19.44 17.66
CA ILE A 55 -31.58 18.45 18.76
C ILE A 55 -32.70 18.82 19.74
N GLN A 56 -32.86 20.10 20.08
CA GLN A 56 -33.91 20.57 20.98
C GLN A 56 -35.33 20.52 20.35
N SER A 57 -35.45 20.69 19.03
CA SER A 57 -36.74 20.61 18.33
C SER A 57 -37.22 19.18 18.08
N GLY A 58 -36.39 18.16 18.34
CA GLY A 58 -36.71 16.75 18.11
C GLY A 58 -36.75 16.36 16.62
N GLU A 59 -36.14 17.17 15.77
CA GLU A 59 -36.06 16.93 14.33
C GLU A 59 -34.94 15.91 14.05
N SER A 60 -35.22 14.90 13.24
CA SER A 60 -34.23 13.86 12.95
C SER A 60 -33.10 14.45 12.12
N ILE A 61 -31.89 14.51 12.70
CA ILE A 61 -30.65 14.89 12.02
C ILE A 61 -30.27 13.74 11.07
N GLY A 62 -30.97 13.67 9.95
CA GLY A 62 -30.53 12.90 8.80
C GLY A 62 -29.51 13.72 8.02
N PRO A 63 -28.47 13.09 7.44
CA PRO A 63 -27.53 13.82 6.61
C PRO A 63 -28.29 14.52 5.48
N THR A 64 -28.00 15.80 5.32
CA THR A 64 -28.49 16.64 4.22
C THR A 64 -28.10 16.02 2.87
N PRO A 65 -28.82 16.31 1.77
CA PRO A 65 -28.48 15.78 0.45
C PRO A 65 -27.04 16.12 0.00
N SER A 66 -26.49 17.26 0.44
CA SER A 66 -25.09 17.66 0.25
C SER A 66 -24.12 16.77 1.04
N GLU A 67 -24.43 16.46 2.31
CA GLU A 67 -23.66 15.50 3.12
C GLU A 67 -23.74 14.09 2.55
N VAL A 68 -24.90 13.65 2.05
CA VAL A 68 -25.02 12.36 1.33
C VAL A 68 -24.17 12.36 0.06
N SER A 69 -24.09 13.48 -0.66
CA SER A 69 -23.24 13.64 -1.85
C SER A 69 -21.74 13.64 -1.50
N LEU A 70 -21.35 14.24 -0.38
CA LEU A 70 -19.98 14.21 0.16
C LEU A 70 -19.59 12.82 0.68
N LEU A 71 -20.50 12.13 1.36
CA LEU A 71 -20.33 10.73 1.79
C LEU A 71 -20.17 9.78 0.60
N LEU A 72 -20.86 10.05 -0.51
CA LEU A 72 -20.67 9.34 -1.77
C LEU A 72 -19.31 9.66 -2.42
N LYS A 73 -18.82 10.91 -2.36
CA LYS A 73 -17.52 11.32 -2.93
C LYS A 73 -16.32 10.56 -2.34
N ASN A 74 -16.39 10.13 -1.08
CA ASN A 74 -15.33 9.32 -0.45
C ASN A 74 -15.47 7.81 -0.67
N GLN A 75 -16.50 7.36 -1.38
CA GLN A 75 -16.72 5.95 -1.61
C GLN A 75 -15.88 5.46 -2.81
N VAL A 76 -14.95 4.54 -2.54
CA VAL A 76 -14.20 3.88 -3.61
C VAL A 76 -15.14 2.96 -4.39
N VAL A 77 -15.21 3.17 -5.70
CA VAL A 77 -15.99 2.34 -6.61
C VAL A 77 -15.04 1.44 -7.39
N TYR A 78 -15.40 0.16 -7.54
CA TYR A 78 -14.56 -0.77 -8.29
C TYR A 78 -15.08 -0.98 -9.72
N SER A 79 -14.18 -0.92 -10.69
CA SER A 79 -14.48 -1.16 -12.10
C SER A 79 -13.65 -2.31 -12.66
N CYS A 80 -14.25 -3.17 -13.48
CA CYS A 80 -13.56 -4.26 -14.13
C CYS A 80 -12.86 -3.76 -15.40
N PRO A 81 -11.53 -3.81 -15.50
CA PRO A 81 -10.79 -3.28 -16.65
C PRO A 81 -11.15 -4.00 -17.97
N ARG A 82 -11.62 -5.24 -17.89
CA ARG A 82 -11.95 -6.07 -19.06
C ARG A 82 -13.35 -5.83 -19.62
N CYS A 83 -14.37 -5.87 -18.76
CA CYS A 83 -15.78 -5.79 -19.18
C CYS A 83 -16.46 -4.46 -18.83
N ARG A 84 -15.75 -3.55 -18.16
CA ARG A 84 -16.23 -2.23 -17.71
C ARG A 84 -17.49 -2.28 -16.87
N LYS A 85 -17.73 -3.41 -16.20
CA LYS A 85 -18.76 -3.51 -15.17
C LYS A 85 -18.28 -2.84 -13.90
N ILE A 86 -19.20 -2.21 -13.19
CA ILE A 86 -18.96 -1.53 -11.92
C ILE A 86 -19.52 -2.38 -10.79
N TYR A 87 -18.80 -2.45 -9.68
CA TYR A 87 -19.26 -3.11 -8.46
C TYR A 87 -20.04 -2.11 -7.59
N PHE A 88 -21.34 -2.35 -7.44
CA PHE A 88 -22.25 -1.49 -6.68
C PHE A 88 -23.27 -2.34 -5.92
N ARG A 89 -23.54 -2.01 -4.65
CA ARG A 89 -24.51 -2.73 -3.78
C ARG A 89 -24.36 -4.26 -3.87
N ASN A 90 -23.13 -4.73 -3.71
CA ASN A 90 -22.75 -6.14 -3.76
C ASN A 90 -23.02 -6.89 -5.09
N LYS A 91 -23.13 -6.16 -6.21
CA LYS A 91 -23.37 -6.74 -7.53
C LYS A 91 -22.52 -6.06 -8.61
N TRP A 92 -22.15 -6.82 -9.63
CA TRP A 92 -21.50 -6.31 -10.83
C TRP A 92 -22.55 -5.86 -11.86
N ILE A 93 -22.71 -4.56 -12.04
CA ILE A 93 -23.67 -3.96 -12.98
C ILE A 93 -22.95 -3.44 -14.22
N LYS A 94 -23.63 -3.42 -15.36
CA LYS A 94 -23.11 -2.77 -16.56
C LYS A 94 -23.13 -1.27 -16.32
N ASP A 95 -22.06 -0.59 -16.67
CA ASP A 95 -22.01 0.86 -16.55
C ASP A 95 -23.10 1.49 -17.42
N THR A 96 -24.06 2.12 -16.76
CA THR A 96 -25.11 2.95 -17.37
C THR A 96 -25.17 4.32 -16.71
N VAL A 97 -24.24 4.62 -15.80
CA VAL A 97 -24.31 5.79 -14.91
C VAL A 97 -23.05 6.63 -15.10
N THR A 98 -23.18 7.64 -15.95
CA THR A 98 -22.15 8.64 -16.27
C THR A 98 -21.73 9.53 -15.10
N ASP A 99 -22.39 9.44 -13.94
CA ASP A 99 -22.07 10.27 -12.77
C ASP A 99 -21.09 9.57 -11.80
N ILE A 100 -20.77 8.28 -12.01
CA ILE A 100 -19.80 7.55 -11.18
C ILE A 100 -18.36 8.04 -11.44
N TYR A 101 -18.12 8.74 -12.55
CA TYR A 101 -16.78 9.22 -12.92
C TYR A 101 -16.25 10.36 -12.01
N THR A 102 -17.09 10.96 -11.15
CA THR A 102 -16.63 11.88 -10.10
C THR A 102 -16.13 11.16 -8.85
N LEU A 103 -16.29 9.83 -8.77
CA LEU A 103 -15.86 9.00 -7.65
C LEU A 103 -14.48 8.41 -7.89
N ARG A 104 -13.72 8.21 -6.79
CA ARG A 104 -12.43 7.51 -6.84
C ARG A 104 -12.65 6.07 -7.28
N THR A 105 -12.30 5.79 -8.54
CA THR A 105 -12.46 4.48 -9.15
C THR A 105 -11.19 3.65 -9.02
N GLU A 106 -11.30 2.43 -8.52
CA GLU A 106 -10.21 1.44 -8.45
C GLU A 106 -10.52 0.22 -9.33
N TYR A 107 -9.50 -0.43 -9.85
CA TYR A 107 -9.68 -1.62 -10.67
C TYR A 107 -9.84 -2.88 -9.82
N ALA A 108 -10.80 -3.70 -10.23
CA ALA A 108 -10.99 -5.05 -9.72
C ALA A 108 -11.58 -5.95 -10.79
N TYR A 109 -11.01 -7.15 -10.98
CA TYR A 109 -11.60 -8.11 -11.91
C TYR A 109 -12.89 -8.72 -11.34
N CYS A 110 -13.95 -8.71 -12.14
CA CYS A 110 -15.21 -9.36 -11.78
C CYS A 110 -15.12 -10.88 -11.87
N ASN A 111 -16.00 -11.58 -11.14
CA ASN A 111 -16.02 -13.05 -11.08
C ASN A 111 -16.13 -13.72 -12.45
N ASN A 112 -16.76 -13.05 -13.43
CA ASN A 112 -16.90 -13.58 -14.80
C ASN A 112 -15.66 -13.35 -15.68
N CYS A 113 -14.75 -12.45 -15.27
CA CYS A 113 -13.52 -12.16 -15.99
C CYS A 113 -12.30 -12.80 -15.34
N LEU A 114 -12.37 -13.10 -14.04
CA LEU A 114 -11.32 -13.83 -13.33
C LEU A 114 -11.01 -15.18 -14.01
N GLY A 115 -9.72 -15.44 -14.21
CA GLY A 115 -9.23 -16.71 -14.74
C GLY A 115 -9.41 -16.93 -16.24
N LYS A 116 -9.78 -15.89 -17.01
CA LYS A 116 -9.89 -16.00 -18.47
C LYS A 116 -8.55 -15.89 -19.18
N THR A 117 -7.60 -15.20 -18.57
CA THR A 117 -6.24 -14.97 -19.04
C THR A 117 -5.27 -14.99 -17.86
N ALA A 118 -4.01 -15.34 -18.12
CA ALA A 118 -2.97 -15.41 -17.10
C ALA A 118 -2.67 -14.04 -16.42
N SER A 119 -3.02 -12.95 -17.10
CA SER A 119 -2.80 -11.57 -16.65
C SER A 119 -4.01 -10.91 -15.97
N ASP A 120 -5.07 -11.65 -15.63
CA ASP A 120 -6.26 -11.09 -14.97
C ASP A 120 -6.02 -10.81 -13.47
N PHE A 121 -5.01 -10.01 -13.13
CA PHE A 121 -4.72 -9.57 -11.76
C PHE A 121 -4.46 -8.08 -11.71
N VAL A 122 -4.77 -7.48 -10.56
CA VAL A 122 -4.55 -6.04 -10.31
C VAL A 122 -3.42 -5.84 -9.29
N GLY A 123 -3.28 -6.80 -8.38
CA GLY A 123 -2.23 -6.80 -7.37
C GLY A 123 -1.35 -8.04 -7.48
N VAL A 124 -0.06 -7.88 -7.24
CA VAL A 124 0.89 -8.99 -7.08
C VAL A 124 1.79 -8.75 -5.88
N ILE A 125 2.00 -9.79 -5.07
CA ILE A 125 3.02 -9.82 -4.02
C ILE A 125 4.16 -10.73 -4.46
N GLU A 126 5.39 -10.22 -4.43
CA GLU A 126 6.63 -10.94 -4.66
C GLU A 126 7.35 -11.12 -3.32
N ILE A 127 7.53 -12.37 -2.88
CA ILE A 127 8.14 -12.72 -1.61
C ILE A 127 9.54 -13.27 -1.88
N TYR A 128 10.54 -12.53 -1.42
CA TYR A 128 11.95 -12.88 -1.53
C TYR A 128 12.44 -13.34 -0.16
N ASP A 129 12.60 -14.65 -0.03
CA ASP A 129 13.02 -15.27 1.21
C ASP A 129 14.09 -16.34 0.99
N LYS A 130 15.11 -16.38 1.84
CA LYS A 130 16.14 -17.43 1.80
C LYS A 130 15.59 -18.78 2.23
N GLU A 131 14.63 -18.79 3.15
CA GLU A 131 14.01 -19.99 3.71
C GLU A 131 12.61 -20.26 3.12
N LEU A 132 12.40 -19.85 1.86
CA LEU A 132 11.10 -19.90 1.22
C LEU A 132 10.49 -21.30 1.22
N GLU A 133 11.29 -22.33 0.96
CA GLU A 133 10.82 -23.73 0.92
C GLU A 133 10.19 -24.17 2.24
N ALA A 134 10.74 -23.72 3.38
CA ALA A 134 10.24 -24.05 4.71
C ALA A 134 9.03 -23.19 5.12
N ARG A 135 8.93 -21.95 4.61
CA ARG A 135 7.91 -20.97 5.03
C ARG A 135 6.75 -20.77 4.06
N LYS A 136 6.81 -21.32 2.84
CA LYS A 136 5.80 -21.11 1.79
C LYS A 136 4.37 -21.35 2.26
N ASP A 137 4.11 -22.44 2.97
CA ASP A 137 2.76 -22.80 3.40
C ASP A 137 2.22 -21.81 4.43
N SER A 138 3.11 -21.26 5.26
CA SER A 138 2.80 -20.21 6.22
C SER A 138 2.43 -18.89 5.53
N PHE A 139 3.16 -18.50 4.48
CA PHE A 139 2.79 -17.34 3.66
C PHE A 139 1.44 -17.52 2.96
N VAL A 140 1.18 -18.69 2.37
CA VAL A 140 -0.12 -19.01 1.75
C VAL A 140 -1.24 -18.93 2.79
N LYS A 141 -1.03 -19.51 3.97
CA LYS A 141 -2.02 -19.50 5.05
C LYS A 141 -2.31 -18.08 5.54
N LEU A 142 -1.28 -17.25 5.73
CA LEU A 142 -1.43 -15.86 6.11
C LEU A 142 -2.23 -15.06 5.06
N ALA A 143 -1.91 -15.25 3.78
CA ALA A 143 -2.62 -14.59 2.69
C ALA A 143 -4.10 -14.97 2.66
N LYS A 144 -4.43 -16.26 2.80
CA LYS A 144 -5.82 -16.74 2.87
C LYS A 144 -6.59 -16.19 4.07
N ASN A 145 -5.94 -16.05 5.23
CA ASN A 145 -6.57 -15.43 6.40
C ASN A 145 -6.94 -13.97 6.13
N VAL A 146 -6.08 -13.23 5.43
CA VAL A 146 -6.36 -11.84 5.04
C VAL A 146 -7.50 -11.78 4.02
N GLU A 147 -7.49 -12.66 3.01
CA GLU A 147 -8.58 -12.81 2.04
C GLU A 147 -9.92 -13.03 2.75
N SER A 148 -10.04 -14.05 3.60
CA SER A 148 -11.30 -14.33 4.32
C SER A 148 -11.75 -13.18 5.22
N ARG A 149 -10.79 -12.45 5.84
CA ARG A 149 -11.10 -11.27 6.66
C ARG A 149 -11.70 -10.15 5.83
N LEU A 150 -11.21 -9.95 4.61
CA LEU A 150 -11.67 -8.88 3.75
C LEU A 150 -12.90 -9.26 2.91
N GLU A 151 -13.09 -10.54 2.58
CA GLU A 151 -14.27 -11.07 1.89
C GLU A 151 -15.55 -10.76 2.68
N ASN A 152 -15.48 -10.83 4.02
CA ASN A 152 -16.58 -10.41 4.91
C ASN A 152 -17.01 -8.94 4.72
N ARG A 153 -16.13 -8.08 4.18
CA ARG A 153 -16.42 -6.67 3.89
C ARG A 153 -16.70 -6.43 2.39
N GLN A 154 -15.94 -7.06 1.51
CA GLN A 154 -16.03 -6.95 0.06
C GLN A 154 -15.97 -8.35 -0.57
N PRO A 155 -17.13 -8.97 -0.88
CA PRO A 155 -17.22 -10.40 -1.23
C PRO A 155 -16.64 -10.76 -2.61
N PHE A 156 -16.03 -9.81 -3.32
CA PHE A 156 -15.35 -10.08 -4.58
C PHE A 156 -13.83 -10.15 -4.42
N GLU A 157 -13.26 -9.75 -3.29
CA GLU A 157 -11.81 -9.82 -3.11
C GLU A 157 -11.33 -11.26 -3.04
N LYS A 158 -10.34 -11.59 -3.88
CA LYS A 158 -9.89 -12.96 -4.07
C LYS A 158 -8.43 -13.07 -4.48
N ILE A 159 -7.75 -14.05 -3.90
CA ILE A 159 -6.46 -14.56 -4.38
C ILE A 159 -6.72 -15.41 -5.62
N ILE A 160 -6.14 -15.00 -6.73
CA ILE A 160 -6.32 -15.64 -8.03
C ILE A 160 -5.48 -16.90 -8.11
N LYS A 161 -4.20 -16.76 -7.75
CA LYS A 161 -3.20 -17.83 -7.86
C LYS A 161 -2.03 -17.53 -6.93
N THR A 162 -1.42 -18.59 -6.42
CA THR A 162 -0.11 -18.58 -5.79
C THR A 162 0.82 -19.46 -6.60
N MET A 163 2.03 -19.00 -6.89
CA MET A 163 3.04 -19.81 -7.58
C MET A 163 4.44 -19.48 -7.12
N GLU A 164 5.37 -20.39 -7.38
CA GLU A 164 6.79 -20.21 -7.09
C GLU A 164 7.56 -20.25 -8.40
N GLN A 165 8.47 -19.30 -8.60
CA GLN A 165 9.33 -19.27 -9.77
C GLN A 165 10.69 -18.68 -9.42
N ASN A 166 11.77 -19.39 -9.74
CA ASN A 166 13.16 -18.95 -9.50
C ASN A 166 13.46 -18.62 -8.02
N GLY A 167 12.89 -19.38 -7.08
CA GLY A 167 13.04 -19.14 -5.64
C GLY A 167 12.39 -17.84 -5.16
N VAL A 168 11.35 -17.38 -5.86
CA VAL A 168 10.49 -16.25 -5.47
C VAL A 168 9.06 -16.75 -5.48
N MET A 169 8.32 -16.46 -4.43
CA MET A 169 6.89 -16.77 -4.37
C MET A 169 6.07 -15.56 -4.82
N TYR A 170 5.07 -15.83 -5.64
CA TYR A 170 4.16 -14.86 -6.21
C TYR A 170 2.73 -15.15 -5.72
N ILE A 171 2.05 -14.11 -5.25
CA ILE A 171 0.64 -14.15 -4.89
C ILE A 171 -0.08 -13.13 -5.75
N PHE A 172 -0.99 -13.59 -6.61
CA PHE A 172 -1.78 -12.75 -7.50
C PHE A 172 -3.15 -12.47 -6.92
N CYS A 173 -3.55 -11.21 -6.91
CA CYS A 173 -4.77 -10.71 -6.31
C CYS A 173 -5.60 -9.94 -7.34
N ASN A 174 -6.92 -10.02 -7.23
CA ASN A 174 -7.82 -9.33 -8.14
C ASN A 174 -8.07 -7.86 -7.79
N THR A 175 -7.64 -7.39 -6.60
CA THR A 175 -7.69 -5.99 -6.17
C THR A 175 -6.32 -5.52 -5.69
N THR A 176 -6.06 -4.22 -5.81
CA THR A 176 -4.88 -3.56 -5.22
C THR A 176 -4.94 -3.64 -3.69
N ARG A 177 -6.11 -3.39 -3.11
CA ARG A 177 -6.34 -3.39 -1.66
C ARG A 177 -5.97 -4.73 -1.02
N LEU A 178 -6.43 -5.85 -1.56
CA LEU A 178 -6.09 -7.18 -1.06
C LEU A 178 -4.58 -7.41 -1.10
N ALA A 179 -3.91 -7.02 -2.18
CA ALA A 179 -2.46 -7.19 -2.29
C ALA A 179 -1.69 -6.38 -1.24
N VAL A 180 -2.10 -5.14 -1.01
CA VAL A 180 -1.50 -4.27 0.01
C VAL A 180 -1.73 -4.82 1.42
N GLU A 181 -2.94 -5.29 1.72
CA GLU A 181 -3.26 -5.85 3.04
C GLU A 181 -2.52 -7.16 3.32
N ILE A 182 -2.37 -8.04 2.31
CA ILE A 182 -1.53 -9.24 2.43
C ILE A 182 -0.08 -8.85 2.68
N ALA A 183 0.45 -7.89 1.91
CA ALA A 183 1.83 -7.43 2.08
C ALA A 183 2.06 -6.86 3.49
N LYS A 184 1.17 -5.99 4.00
CA LYS A 184 1.22 -5.49 5.38
C LYS A 184 1.21 -6.61 6.41
N ALA A 185 0.34 -7.60 6.25
CA ALA A 185 0.26 -8.74 7.15
C ALA A 185 1.58 -9.53 7.16
N ILE A 186 2.19 -9.76 5.99
CA ILE A 186 3.50 -10.43 5.88
C ILE A 186 4.58 -9.66 6.64
N ARG A 187 4.67 -8.33 6.44
CA ARG A 187 5.65 -7.50 7.18
C ARG A 187 5.40 -7.50 8.68
N TYR A 188 4.15 -7.52 9.09
CA TYR A 188 3.81 -7.56 10.51
C TYR A 188 4.27 -8.87 11.16
N GLU A 189 3.97 -10.01 10.51
CA GLU A 189 4.25 -11.35 11.05
C GLU A 189 5.73 -11.74 10.97
N TYR A 190 6.39 -11.43 9.86
CA TYR A 190 7.74 -11.91 9.55
C TYR A 190 8.81 -10.83 9.60
N HIS A 191 8.43 -9.60 9.98
CA HIS A 191 9.30 -8.43 9.92
C HIS A 191 9.88 -8.22 8.50
N GLY A 192 10.96 -7.45 8.35
CA GLY A 192 11.58 -7.18 7.05
C GLY A 192 11.09 -5.92 6.34
N ALA A 193 11.45 -5.78 5.06
CA ALA A 193 11.17 -4.59 4.26
C ALA A 193 10.13 -4.86 3.18
N ILE A 194 9.30 -3.85 2.90
CA ILE A 194 8.37 -3.84 1.78
C ILE A 194 8.66 -2.66 0.88
N GLN A 195 8.66 -2.93 -0.42
CA GLN A 195 8.63 -1.93 -1.47
C GLN A 195 7.33 -2.05 -2.27
N TYR A 196 6.63 -0.94 -2.45
CA TYR A 196 5.47 -0.86 -3.33
C TYR A 196 5.86 -0.21 -4.66
N GLU A 197 5.46 -0.82 -5.77
CA GLU A 197 5.53 -0.24 -7.10
C GLU A 197 4.10 -0.14 -7.65
N TRP A 198 3.67 1.08 -7.96
CA TRP A 198 2.35 1.36 -8.50
C TRP A 198 2.42 1.65 -10.00
N PHE A 199 1.43 1.20 -10.75
CA PHE A 199 1.37 1.37 -12.20
C PHE A 199 -0.01 1.87 -12.66
N GLU A 200 -0.06 2.41 -13.88
CA GLU A 200 -1.28 2.91 -14.55
C GLU A 200 -2.16 3.78 -13.65
N ARG A 201 -1.62 4.92 -13.19
CA ARG A 201 -2.33 5.86 -12.28
C ARG A 201 -2.80 5.18 -10.99
N ASN A 202 -1.93 4.37 -10.37
CA ASN A 202 -2.18 3.63 -9.13
C ASN A 202 -3.28 2.57 -9.21
N GLN A 203 -3.66 2.15 -10.43
CA GLN A 203 -4.65 1.10 -10.61
C GLN A 203 -4.07 -0.30 -10.43
N PHE A 204 -2.76 -0.47 -10.54
CA PHE A 204 -2.08 -1.74 -10.30
C PHE A 204 -1.01 -1.58 -9.23
N VAL A 205 -0.79 -2.65 -8.44
CA VAL A 205 0.22 -2.66 -7.39
C VAL A 205 1.08 -3.92 -7.43
N ARG A 206 2.37 -3.72 -7.24
CA ARG A 206 3.34 -4.78 -6.99
C ARG A 206 3.99 -4.52 -5.64
N ALA A 207 3.75 -5.40 -4.69
CA ALA A 207 4.39 -5.38 -3.38
C ALA A 207 5.56 -6.36 -3.39
N LYS A 208 6.76 -5.90 -3.09
CA LYS A 208 7.94 -6.75 -2.93
C LYS A 208 8.30 -6.81 -1.47
N TRP A 209 8.29 -8.00 -0.89
CA TRP A 209 8.70 -8.22 0.50
C TRP A 209 10.03 -8.95 0.56
N PHE A 210 10.87 -8.53 1.50
CA PHE A 210 12.23 -8.98 1.69
C PHE A 210 12.47 -9.35 3.16
N SER A 211 12.86 -10.61 3.43
CA SER A 211 13.02 -11.13 4.80
C SER A 211 14.16 -10.46 5.59
N GLU A 212 15.27 -10.12 4.93
CA GLU A 212 16.40 -9.40 5.55
C GLU A 212 16.61 -8.06 4.83
N ILE A 213 16.89 -6.99 5.57
CA ILE A 213 17.21 -5.66 4.98
C ILE A 213 18.69 -5.58 4.57
N GLN A 214 19.56 -6.36 5.23
CA GLN A 214 21.00 -6.15 5.21
C GLN A 214 21.73 -6.72 3.99
N ASN A 215 21.09 -7.60 3.21
CA ASN A 215 21.74 -8.20 2.05
C ASN A 215 21.50 -7.38 0.77
N ARG A 216 21.93 -6.11 0.79
CA ARG A 216 21.78 -5.15 -0.32
C ARG A 216 22.27 -5.71 -1.65
N GLU A 217 23.25 -6.60 -1.63
CA GLU A 217 23.84 -7.23 -2.81
C GLU A 217 22.97 -8.38 -3.35
N TYR A 218 22.43 -9.25 -2.49
CA TYR A 218 21.42 -10.24 -2.86
C TYR A 218 20.20 -9.56 -3.52
N PHE A 219 19.70 -8.47 -2.94
CA PHE A 219 18.58 -7.73 -3.52
C PHE A 219 18.96 -6.97 -4.78
N LYS A 220 20.12 -6.33 -4.86
CA LYS A 220 20.58 -5.71 -6.11
C LYS A 220 20.68 -6.72 -7.24
N ASN A 221 21.17 -7.94 -6.96
CA ASN A 221 21.30 -9.00 -7.98
C ASN A 221 19.94 -9.58 -8.37
N LYS A 222 19.04 -9.86 -7.43
CA LYS A 222 17.67 -10.31 -7.72
C LYS A 222 16.84 -9.23 -8.43
N ILE A 223 16.96 -7.96 -8.01
CA ILE A 223 16.30 -6.83 -8.66
C ILE A 223 16.86 -6.60 -10.06
N ARG A 224 18.18 -6.72 -10.29
CA ARG A 224 18.78 -6.65 -11.64
C ARG A 224 18.29 -7.79 -12.52
N ALA A 225 18.29 -9.03 -12.02
CA ALA A 225 17.75 -10.18 -12.74
C ALA A 225 16.25 -10.03 -13.06
N ALA A 226 15.47 -9.39 -12.18
CA ALA A 226 14.07 -9.05 -12.43
C ALA A 226 13.91 -7.82 -13.37
N LYS A 227 14.84 -6.86 -13.34
CA LYS A 227 14.83 -5.64 -14.15
C LYS A 227 15.30 -5.88 -15.58
N GLU A 228 16.16 -6.86 -15.81
CA GLU A 228 16.56 -7.33 -17.14
C GLU A 228 15.39 -8.03 -17.87
N ARG A 229 14.41 -8.56 -17.14
CA ARG A 229 13.13 -9.05 -17.70
C ARG A 229 12.12 -7.93 -17.98
N ARG A 230 12.44 -6.67 -17.67
CA ARG A 230 11.52 -5.52 -17.63
C ARG A 230 11.33 -4.82 -18.98
N LEU A 231 11.69 -5.47 -20.10
CA LEU A 231 11.33 -5.06 -21.45
C LEU A 231 10.05 -5.72 -21.98
N GLY A 232 9.27 -6.38 -21.11
CA GLY A 232 7.91 -6.81 -21.40
C GLY A 232 7.00 -6.39 -20.24
N MET A 233 6.35 -5.24 -20.37
CA MET A 233 5.25 -4.84 -19.50
C MET A 233 4.13 -5.87 -19.70
N PHE A 234 4.17 -6.96 -18.93
CA PHE A 234 3.31 -8.15 -19.04
C PHE A 234 3.47 -8.98 -20.33
N SER A 235 4.60 -9.67 -20.55
CA SER A 235 4.63 -10.84 -21.44
C SER A 235 4.74 -12.13 -20.62
N PHE A 236 3.61 -12.84 -20.47
CA PHE A 236 3.60 -14.28 -20.17
C PHE A 236 3.49 -15.04 -21.50
N GLU A 237 4.52 -14.93 -22.32
CA GLU A 237 4.90 -15.89 -23.36
C GLU A 237 6.35 -16.18 -22.98
N ASP A 238 6.71 -17.35 -22.44
CA ASP A 238 6.53 -18.66 -23.03
C ASP A 238 6.30 -19.75 -21.97
N ASP A 239 5.30 -20.59 -22.17
CA ASP A 239 5.36 -22.01 -21.78
C ASP A 239 5.08 -22.82 -23.05
N ILE A 240 6.07 -23.64 -23.42
CA ILE A 240 6.10 -24.62 -24.51
C ILE A 240 5.00 -25.67 -24.34
#